data_AF-A0A920P4P0-F1
#
_entry.id   AF-A0A920P4P0-F1
#
_cell.length_a   1.000
_cell.length_b   1.000
_cell.length_c   1.000
_cell.angle_alpha   90.00
_cell.angle_beta   90.00
_cell.angle_gamma   90.00
#
_symmetry.space_group_name_H-M   'P 1'
#
loop_
_entity.id
_entity.type
_entity.pdbx_description
1 polymer ?
#
loop_
_entity_poly.entity_id
_entity_poly.type
_entity_poly.pdbx_seq_one_letter_code
_entity_poly.pdbx_strand_id
1 'polypeptide(L)'
;MARGLIGINGHESKENFFINHGVRVEHDDNLLITGGYGPMGNGALKPDVISPSNYVSTALGFIEGRAIPGLYQLPPGYTIAGGTSTATPTARGRLLFS
;
A
#
# COMPACT_ATOMS: atom_id res chain seq x y z
N MET A 1 -17.83 0.26 9.59
CA MET A 1 -17.41 -1.12 9.24
C MET A 1 -18.21 -2.13 10.06
N ALA A 2 -18.45 -3.32 9.53
CA ALA A 2 -19.15 -4.38 10.24
C ALA A 2 -18.31 -4.91 11.42
N ARG A 3 -18.99 -5.38 12.48
CA ARG A 3 -18.36 -6.01 13.64
C ARG A 3 -17.66 -7.30 13.22
N GLY A 4 -16.46 -7.56 13.75
CA GLY A 4 -15.65 -8.74 13.41
C GLY A 4 -14.73 -8.57 12.20
N LEU A 5 -14.66 -7.38 11.59
CA LEU A 5 -13.71 -7.07 10.52
C LEU A 5 -12.45 -6.38 11.06
N ILE A 6 -11.30 -6.80 10.53
CA ILE A 6 -10.01 -6.13 10.70
C ILE A 6 -9.84 -5.15 9.53
N GLY A 7 -9.80 -3.86 9.85
CA GLY A 7 -9.53 -2.77 8.92
C GLY A 7 -8.02 -2.57 8.77
N ILE A 8 -7.57 -2.57 7.52
CA ILE A 8 -6.16 -2.45 7.15
C ILE A 8 -5.95 -1.12 6.42
N ASN A 9 -4.91 -0.38 6.81
CA ASN A 9 -4.41 0.76 6.03
C ASN A 9 -2.99 0.47 5.50
N GLY A 10 -2.52 1.28 4.56
CA GLY A 10 -1.22 1.12 3.94
C GLY A 10 -0.08 1.79 4.72
N HIS A 11 1.09 1.20 4.61
CA HIS A 11 2.38 1.71 5.05
C HIS A 11 3.32 1.84 3.84
N GLU A 12 4.13 2.90 3.82
CA GLU A 12 5.17 3.15 2.84
C GLU A 12 6.43 3.68 3.54
N SER A 13 7.62 3.24 3.13
CA SER A 13 8.87 3.85 3.61
C SER A 13 9.14 5.19 2.94
N LYS A 14 10.06 5.98 3.49
CA LYS A 14 10.55 7.23 2.91
C LYS A 14 11.07 7.05 1.48
N GLU A 15 11.85 6.01 1.24
CA GLU A 15 12.40 5.70 -0.09
C GLU A 15 11.28 5.31 -1.06
N ASN A 16 10.30 4.53 -0.59
CA ASN A 16 9.14 4.16 -1.40
C ASN A 16 8.35 5.41 -1.82
N PHE A 17 8.12 6.34 -0.88
CA PHE A 17 7.48 7.62 -1.15
C PHE A 17 8.22 8.44 -2.22
N PHE A 18 9.54 8.48 -2.11
CA PHE A 18 10.37 9.23 -3.05
C PHE A 18 10.40 8.58 -4.43
N ILE A 19 10.58 7.26 -4.51
CA ILE A 19 10.67 6.52 -5.78
C ILE A 19 9.34 6.52 -6.52
N ASN A 20 8.22 6.28 -5.82
CA ASN A 20 6.92 6.10 -6.46
C ASN A 20 6.18 7.42 -6.70
N HIS A 21 6.43 8.45 -5.89
CA HIS A 21 5.68 9.72 -5.97
C HIS A 21 6.57 10.95 -6.17
N GLY A 22 7.89 10.83 -6.08
CA GLY A 22 8.80 11.99 -6.10
C GLY A 22 8.71 12.87 -4.85
N VAL A 23 8.04 12.40 -3.79
CA VAL A 23 7.77 13.17 -2.58
C VAL A 23 8.81 12.85 -1.51
N ARG A 24 9.42 13.88 -0.94
CA ARG A 24 10.28 13.75 0.24
C ARG A 24 9.42 13.92 1.49
N VAL A 25 9.51 12.94 2.37
CA VAL A 25 8.82 12.90 3.67
C VAL A 25 9.84 12.96 4.79
N GLU A 26 9.44 13.42 5.97
CA GLU A 26 10.33 13.57 7.12
C GLU A 26 10.63 12.22 7.79
N HIS A 27 9.59 11.40 7.98
CA HIS A 27 9.67 10.14 8.70
C HIS A 27 10.12 8.98 7.81
N ASP A 28 10.79 7.99 8.41
CA ASP A 28 11.27 6.82 7.68
C ASP A 28 10.14 5.86 7.32
N ASP A 29 9.11 5.78 8.16
CA ASP A 29 7.87 5.05 7.93
C ASP A 29 6.68 6.01 7.91
N ASN A 30 5.83 5.84 6.91
CA ASN A 30 4.74 6.77 6.64
C ASN A 30 3.45 6.02 6.38
N LEU A 31 2.34 6.68 6.68
CA LEU A 31 1.02 6.20 6.33
C LEU A 31 0.78 6.42 4.83
N LEU A 32 0.09 5.49 4.20
CA LEU A 32 -0.31 5.58 2.80
C LEU A 32 -1.06 6.88 2.52
N ILE A 33 -0.61 7.64 1.53
CA ILE A 33 -1.14 8.99 1.24
C ILE A 33 -2.65 9.02 0.95
N THR A 34 -3.18 7.96 0.31
CA THR A 34 -4.61 7.77 0.00
C THR A 34 -5.36 6.93 1.03
N GLY A 35 -4.72 6.66 2.18
CA GLY A 35 -5.26 5.85 3.25
C GLY A 35 -6.50 6.45 3.89
N GLY A 36 -7.34 5.58 4.45
CA GLY A 36 -8.45 6.00 5.31
C GLY A 36 -7.96 6.18 6.74
N TYR A 37 -8.20 7.36 7.31
CA TYR A 37 -7.83 7.70 8.68
C TYR A 37 -9.06 7.77 9.56
N GLY A 38 -8.98 7.17 10.74
CA GLY A 38 -10.01 7.31 11.74
C GLY A 38 -10.02 8.70 12.41
N PRO A 39 -10.91 8.88 13.39
CA PRO A 39 -11.86 7.89 13.89
C PRO A 39 -12.98 7.60 12.87
N MET A 40 -13.66 6.45 13.01
CA MET A 40 -14.91 6.24 12.29
C MET A 40 -15.97 7.25 12.74
N GLY A 41 -17.05 7.41 11.97
CA GLY A 41 -18.16 8.30 12.34
C GLY A 41 -18.85 7.98 13.67
N ASN A 42 -18.60 6.80 14.24
CA ASN A 42 -19.05 6.40 15.57
C ASN A 42 -17.96 6.53 16.67
N GLY A 43 -16.86 7.23 16.38
CA GLY A 43 -15.75 7.45 17.31
C GLY A 43 -14.78 6.28 17.49
N ALA A 44 -15.04 5.12 16.84
CA ALA A 44 -14.16 3.96 17.01
C ALA A 44 -12.79 4.17 16.32
N LEU A 45 -11.74 3.66 16.96
CA LEU A 45 -10.39 3.65 16.41
C LEU A 45 -10.31 2.67 15.23
N LYS A 46 -10.05 3.20 14.05
CA LYS A 46 -9.73 2.47 12.82
C LYS A 46 -8.69 3.27 12.02
N PRO A 47 -7.85 2.64 11.17
CA PRO A 47 -7.70 1.19 10.95
C PRO A 47 -7.19 0.45 12.19
N ASP A 48 -7.32 -0.88 12.23
CA ASP A 48 -6.80 -1.68 13.36
C ASP A 48 -5.30 -1.91 13.23
N VAL A 49 -4.82 -2.12 12.00
CA VAL A 49 -3.40 -2.33 11.69
C VAL A 49 -3.02 -1.69 10.35
N ILE A 50 -1.73 -1.48 10.17
CA ILE A 50 -1.13 -1.05 8.90
C ILE A 50 -0.32 -2.20 8.29
N SER A 51 -0.20 -2.21 6.97
CA SER A 51 0.56 -3.23 6.23
C SER A 51 1.21 -2.61 4.98
N PRO A 52 2.36 -3.13 4.51
CA PRO A 52 3.05 -2.57 3.36
C PRO A 52 2.17 -2.43 2.11
N SER A 53 2.34 -1.32 1.41
CA SER A 53 1.71 -1.01 0.12
C SER A 53 2.72 -0.40 -0.85
N ASN A 54 2.26 -0.08 -2.07
CA ASN A 54 3.03 0.56 -3.13
C ASN A 54 4.37 -0.14 -3.43
N TYR A 55 4.37 -1.47 -3.42
CA TYR A 55 5.56 -2.28 -3.74
C TYR A 55 5.43 -2.93 -5.13
N VAL A 56 6.55 -3.41 -5.66
CA VAL A 56 6.57 -4.14 -6.94
C VAL A 56 5.82 -5.46 -6.79
N SER A 57 4.83 -5.66 -7.64
CA SER A 57 4.02 -6.87 -7.69
C SER A 57 3.85 -7.35 -9.12
N THR A 58 3.37 -8.58 -9.27
CA THR A 58 3.08 -9.18 -10.58
C THR A 58 1.72 -8.70 -11.10
N ALA A 59 1.67 -8.42 -12.40
CA ALA A 59 0.47 -8.30 -13.21
C ALA A 59 0.42 -9.47 -14.22
N LEU A 60 -0.57 -9.49 -15.12
CA LEU A 60 -0.58 -10.48 -16.21
C LEU A 60 0.63 -10.23 -17.13
N GLY A 61 1.35 -11.30 -17.49
CA GLY A 61 2.66 -11.20 -18.17
C GLY A 61 2.66 -10.47 -19.52
N PHE A 62 1.51 -10.38 -20.18
CA PHE A 62 1.34 -9.67 -21.45
C PHE A 62 0.98 -8.19 -21.29
N ILE A 63 0.69 -7.73 -20.06
CA ILE A 63 0.42 -6.32 -19.78
C ILE A 63 1.77 -5.60 -19.70
N GLU A 64 1.87 -4.47 -20.39
CA GLU A 64 3.05 -3.60 -20.29
C GLU A 64 3.35 -3.24 -18.84
N GLY A 65 4.63 -3.23 -18.49
CA GLY A 65 5.04 -2.91 -17.14
C GLY A 65 4.72 -1.46 -16.79
N ARG A 66 4.47 -1.19 -15.51
CA ARG A 66 4.20 0.19 -15.07
C ARG A 66 5.40 1.09 -15.37
N ALA A 67 5.10 2.25 -15.95
CA ALA A 67 6.05 3.32 -16.19
C ALA A 67 5.76 4.49 -15.26
N ILE A 68 6.81 5.06 -14.66
CA ILE A 68 6.76 6.44 -14.14
C ILE A 68 7.76 7.25 -14.97
N PRO A 69 7.29 8.16 -15.84
CA PRO A 69 8.16 8.93 -16.71
C PRO A 69 9.28 9.62 -15.94
N GLY A 70 10.52 9.47 -16.41
CA GLY A 70 11.72 10.06 -15.79
C GLY A 70 12.26 9.32 -14.55
N LEU A 71 11.62 8.22 -14.12
CA LEU A 71 12.03 7.43 -12.96
C LEU A 71 12.38 6.00 -13.35
N TYR A 72 11.40 5.22 -13.83
CA TYR A 72 11.62 3.83 -14.22
C TYR A 72 10.54 3.30 -15.16
N GLN A 73 10.92 2.24 -15.88
CA GLN A 73 10.05 1.37 -16.65
C GLN A 73 10.18 -0.05 -16.09
N LEU A 74 9.10 -0.62 -15.57
CA LEU A 74 9.11 -2.02 -15.15
C LEU A 74 9.01 -2.96 -16.37
N PRO A 75 9.54 -4.19 -16.28
CA PRO A 75 9.31 -5.20 -17.31
C PRO A 75 7.82 -5.54 -17.46
N PRO A 76 7.39 -6.07 -18.63
CA PRO A 76 6.05 -6.62 -18.80
C PRO A 76 5.69 -7.62 -17.68
N GLY A 77 4.44 -7.59 -17.23
CA GLY A 77 3.98 -8.40 -16.12
C GLY A 77 4.35 -7.90 -14.73
N TYR A 78 4.97 -6.71 -14.60
CA TYR A 78 5.24 -6.09 -13.31
C TYR A 78 4.56 -4.73 -13.17
N THR A 79 4.04 -4.46 -11.98
CA THR A 79 3.41 -3.18 -11.64
C THR A 79 3.81 -2.75 -10.23
N ILE A 80 3.52 -1.51 -9.89
CA ILE A 80 3.47 -1.09 -8.48
C ILE A 80 2.04 -1.25 -8.00
N ALA A 81 1.82 -2.26 -7.16
CA ALA A 81 0.53 -2.50 -6.52
C ALA A 81 0.39 -1.56 -5.33
N GLY A 82 -0.63 -0.71 -5.36
CA GLY A 82 -0.80 0.36 -4.37
C GLY A 82 -2.18 0.47 -3.76
N GLY A 83 -2.25 1.19 -2.65
CA GLY A 83 -3.47 1.44 -1.90
C GLY A 83 -3.75 0.42 -0.79
N THR A 84 -4.86 0.62 -0.09
CA THR A 84 -5.32 -0.31 0.96
C THR A 84 -5.74 -1.66 0.40
N SER A 85 -6.15 -1.71 -0.88
CA SER A 85 -6.43 -2.94 -1.64
C SER A 85 -5.20 -3.84 -1.81
N THR A 86 -3.99 -3.27 -1.76
CA THR A 86 -2.74 -4.04 -1.73
C THR A 86 -2.31 -4.36 -0.30
N ALA A 87 -2.45 -3.41 0.62
CA ALA A 87 -2.10 -3.63 2.02
C ALA A 87 -2.93 -4.78 2.67
N THR A 88 -4.21 -4.89 2.32
CA THR A 88 -5.14 -5.89 2.87
C THR A 88 -4.71 -7.35 2.59
N PRO A 89 -4.48 -7.77 1.32
CA PRO A 89 -4.00 -9.12 1.04
C PRO A 89 -2.59 -9.38 1.60
N THR A 90 -1.72 -8.37 1.69
CA THR A 90 -0.40 -8.49 2.34
C THR A 90 -0.54 -8.84 3.82
N ALA A 91 -1.40 -8.12 4.54
CA ALA A 91 -1.69 -8.40 5.95
C ALA A 91 -2.28 -9.81 6.14
N ARG A 92 -3.21 -10.19 5.26
CA ARG A 92 -3.80 -11.54 5.25
C ARG A 92 -2.74 -12.63 5.06
N GLY A 93 -1.82 -12.43 4.12
CA GLY A 93 -0.72 -13.36 3.88
C GLY A 93 0.09 -13.62 5.15
N ARG A 94 0.44 -12.56 5.89
CA ARG A 94 1.17 -12.70 7.16
C ARG A 94 0.41 -13.52 8.22
N LEU A 95 -0.90 -13.34 8.33
CA LEU A 95 -1.73 -14.06 9.30
C LEU A 95 -1.93 -15.54 8.96
N LEU A 96 -1.85 -15.92 7.67
CA LEU A 96 -1.98 -17.33 7.25
C LEU A 96 -0.73 -18.17 7.55
N PHE A 97 0.41 -17.54 7.81
CA PHE A 97 1.70 -18.21 8.03
C PHE A 97 2.28 -17.97 9.43
N SER A 98 1.47 -17.49 10.38
CA SER A 98 1.82 -17.30 11.80
C SER A 98 1.15 -18.35 12.68
#